data_AF-A0A162D5K2-F1
#
_entry.id   AF-A0A162D5K2-F1
#
_cell.length_a   1.000
_cell.length_b   1.000
_cell.length_c   1.000
_cell.angle_alpha   90.00
_cell.angle_beta   90.00
_cell.angle_gamma   90.00
#
_symmetry.space_group_name_H-M   'P 1'
#
loop_
_entity.id
_entity.type
_entity.pdbx_description
1 polymer ?
#
loop_
_entity_poly.entity_id
_entity_poly.type
_entity_poly.pdbx_seq_one_letter_code
_entity_poly.pdbx_strand_id
1 'polypeptide(L)'
;METVLIFATVISPIILALVELIKKTVNVKKNFIPLLALIVGLAIGALSYPFTDLDLTFRLWAGGFAGLAATGLFEIGNKREGNTKEDNND
;
A
#
# COMPACT_ATOMS: atom_id res chain seq x y z
N MET A 1 8.64 10.35 14.63
CA MET A 1 7.34 9.64 14.57
C MET A 1 6.27 10.50 13.89
N GLU A 2 6.00 11.71 14.38
CA GLU A 2 5.03 12.63 13.76
C GLU A 2 5.28 12.84 12.25
N THR A 3 6.52 13.22 11.88
CA THR A 3 6.90 13.42 10.47
C THR A 3 6.74 12.17 9.61
N VAL A 4 6.92 10.97 10.19
CA VAL A 4 6.76 9.70 9.49
C VAL A 4 5.29 9.47 9.13
N LEU A 5 4.39 9.74 10.07
CA LEU A 5 2.95 9.58 9.86
C LEU A 5 2.39 10.67 8.94
N ILE A 6 2.86 11.92 9.05
CA ILE A 6 2.51 12.99 8.11
C ILE A 6 2.94 12.60 6.70
N PHE A 7 4.19 12.18 6.53
CA PHE A 7 4.71 11.76 5.24
C PHE A 7 3.91 10.57 4.68
N ALA A 8 3.61 9.56 5.50
CA ALA A 8 2.79 8.42 5.10
C ALA A 8 1.39 8.84 4.60
N THR A 9 0.71 9.73 5.33
CA THR A 9 -0.61 10.25 4.92
C THR A 9 -0.54 10.98 3.59
N VAL A 10 0.49 11.81 3.38
CA VAL A 10 0.66 12.59 2.14
C VAL A 10 0.90 11.69 0.92
N ILE A 11 1.69 10.61 1.07
CA ILE A 11 2.02 9.73 -0.07
C ILE A 11 1.02 8.59 -0.28
N SER A 12 0.13 8.31 0.68
CA SER A 12 -0.85 7.22 0.61
C SER A 12 -1.75 7.27 -0.64
N PRO A 13 -2.32 8.42 -1.05
CA PRO A 13 -3.10 8.52 -2.29
C PRO A 13 -2.30 8.16 -3.54
N ILE A 14 -1.01 8.51 -3.56
CA ILE A 14 -0.10 8.22 -4.68
C ILE A 14 0.13 6.71 -4.76
N ILE A 15 0.40 6.06 -3.63
CA ILE A 15 0.59 4.60 -3.57
C ILE A 15 -0.71 3.88 -3.97
N LEU A 16 -1.87 4.35 -3.50
CA LEU A 16 -3.17 3.81 -3.89
C LEU A 16 -3.36 3.86 -5.41
N ALA A 17 -3.06 5.01 -6.03
CA ALA A 17 -3.15 5.17 -7.48
C ALA A 17 -2.21 4.22 -8.24
N LEU A 18 -0.97 4.04 -7.77
CA LEU A 18 0.00 3.13 -8.38
C LEU A 18 -0.42 1.66 -8.26
N VAL A 19 -0.92 1.25 -7.09
CA VAL A 19 -1.42 -0.11 -6.88
C VAL A 19 -2.61 -0.38 -7.81
N GLU A 20 -3.51 0.58 -7.94
CA GLU A 20 -4.66 0.48 -8.84
C GLU A 20 -4.26 0.43 -10.31
N LEU A 21 -3.25 1.22 -10.71
CA LEU A 21 -2.65 1.16 -12.05
C LEU A 21 -2.11 -0.25 -12.35
N ILE A 22 -1.27 -0.80 -11.47
CA ILE A 22 -0.66 -2.12 -11.66
C ILE A 22 -1.75 -3.18 -11.85
N LYS A 23 -2.77 -3.19 -11.01
CA LYS A 23 -3.86 -4.18 -11.09
C LYS A 23 -4.74 -4.03 -12.33
N LYS A 24 -4.86 -2.82 -12.88
CA LYS A 24 -5.56 -2.60 -14.16
C LYS A 24 -4.71 -3.05 -15.35
N THR A 25 -3.38 -3.03 -15.22
CA THR A 25 -2.45 -3.47 -16.27
C THR A 25 -2.19 -4.97 -16.27
N VAL A 26 -2.09 -5.59 -15.10
CA VAL A 26 -1.79 -7.03 -14.95
C VAL A 26 -2.82 -7.73 -14.06
N ASN A 27 -3.15 -8.99 -14.38
CA ASN A 27 -4.11 -9.77 -13.61
C ASN A 27 -3.48 -10.26 -12.29
N VAL A 28 -3.66 -9.48 -11.22
CA VAL A 28 -3.14 -9.79 -9.88
C VAL A 28 -4.21 -10.50 -9.05
N LYS A 29 -3.86 -11.66 -8.49
CA LYS A 29 -4.71 -12.35 -7.53
C LYS A 29 -5.02 -11.44 -6.34
N LYS A 30 -6.30 -11.42 -5.98
CA LYS A 30 -6.86 -10.51 -5.00
C LYS A 30 -6.18 -10.55 -3.62
N ASN A 31 -5.74 -11.73 -3.17
CA ASN A 31 -5.08 -11.93 -1.87
C ASN A 31 -3.66 -11.34 -1.82
N PHE A 32 -3.07 -11.02 -2.98
CA PHE A 32 -1.74 -10.43 -3.08
C PHE A 32 -1.77 -8.91 -3.18
N ILE A 33 -2.97 -8.29 -3.22
CA ILE A 33 -3.10 -6.83 -3.27
C ILE A 33 -2.45 -6.17 -2.05
N PRO A 34 -2.64 -6.66 -0.80
CA PRO A 34 -1.96 -6.12 0.36
C PRO A 34 -0.43 -6.17 0.26
N LEU A 35 0.11 -7.31 -0.19
CA LEU A 35 1.54 -7.49 -0.36
C LEU A 35 2.10 -6.58 -1.47
N LEU A 36 1.39 -6.47 -2.60
CA LEU A 36 1.76 -5.58 -3.69
C LEU A 36 1.86 -4.13 -3.20
N ALA A 37 0.86 -3.66 -2.46
CA ALA A 37 0.86 -2.30 -1.96
C ALA A 37 1.97 -2.04 -0.93
N LEU A 38 2.31 -3.03 -0.09
CA LEU A 38 3.46 -2.93 0.81
C LEU A 38 4.76 -2.78 0.01
N ILE A 39 4.97 -3.60 -1.02
CA ILE A 39 6.17 -3.53 -1.87
C ILE A 39 6.25 -2.17 -2.58
N VAL A 40 5.14 -1.70 -3.17
CA VAL A 40 5.07 -0.38 -3.81
C VAL A 40 5.34 0.72 -2.80
N GLY A 41 4.75 0.65 -1.60
CA GLY A 41 4.96 1.62 -0.54
C GLY A 41 6.42 1.69 -0.09
N LEU A 42 7.08 0.54 0.12
CA LEU A 42 8.50 0.48 0.44
C LEU A 42 9.37 1.03 -0.69
N ALA A 43 9.06 0.72 -1.95
CA ALA A 43 9.80 1.24 -3.10
C ALA A 43 9.67 2.77 -3.20
N ILE A 44 8.47 3.32 -3.05
CA ILE A 44 8.23 4.76 -3.06
C ILE A 44 8.91 5.44 -1.86
N GLY A 45 8.85 4.84 -0.67
CA GLY A 45 9.56 5.32 0.51
C GLY A 45 11.09 5.32 0.32
N ALA A 46 11.66 4.30 -0.32
CA ALA A 46 13.09 4.29 -0.63
C ALA A 46 13.47 5.38 -1.64
N LEU A 47 12.62 5.60 -2.65
CA LEU A 47 12.83 6.57 -3.73
C LEU A 47 12.53 8.02 -3.33
N SER A 48 11.96 8.27 -2.16
CA SER A 48 11.56 9.61 -1.72
C SER A 48 12.70 10.47 -1.16
N TYR A 49 13.95 10.01 -1.25
CA TYR A 49 15.12 10.76 -0.78
C TYR A 49 15.27 12.21 -1.29
N PRO A 50 14.81 12.61 -2.51
CA PRO A 50 14.93 14.00 -2.93
C PRO A 50 13.82 14.90 -2.37
N PHE A 51 12.79 14.33 -1.71
CA PHE A 51 11.62 15.06 -1.22
C PHE A 51 11.57 15.18 0.31
N THR A 52 12.46 14.50 1.04
CA THR A 52 12.46 14.52 2.50
C THR A 52 13.84 14.21 3.09
N ASP A 53 14.14 14.89 4.19
CA ASP A 53 15.36 14.68 4.99
C ASP A 53 15.27 13.47 5.94
N LEU A 54 14.17 12.71 5.90
CA LEU A 54 14.02 11.50 6.70
C LEU A 54 15.09 10.46 6.35
N ASP A 55 15.67 9.85 7.38
CA ASP A 55 16.54 8.68 7.21
C ASP A 55 15.83 7.55 6.48
N LEU A 56 16.62 6.74 5.76
CA LEU A 56 16.11 5.63 4.97
C LEU A 56 15.16 4.71 5.77
N THR A 57 15.52 4.36 7.00
CA THR A 57 14.70 3.55 7.89
C THR A 57 13.32 4.16 8.10
N PHE A 58 13.24 5.46 8.39
CA PHE A 58 11.97 6.14 8.61
C PHE A 58 11.16 6.31 7.33
N ARG A 59 11.81 6.51 6.18
CA ARG A 59 11.13 6.56 4.89
C ARG A 59 10.51 5.21 4.51
N LEU A 60 11.22 4.12 4.78
CA LEU A 60 10.69 2.76 4.59
C LEU A 60 9.48 2.51 5.50
N TRP A 61 9.55 2.90 6.77
CA TRP A 61 8.40 2.81 7.68
C TRP A 61 7.21 3.63 7.20
N ALA A 62 7.43 4.89 6.80
CA ALA A 62 6.36 5.73 6.26
C ALA A 62 5.74 5.15 4.98
N GLY A 63 6.58 4.67 4.06
CA GLY A 63 6.15 4.02 2.83
C GLY A 63 5.37 2.73 3.09
N GLY A 64 5.83 1.91 4.04
CA GLY A 64 5.14 0.70 4.45
C GLY A 64 3.77 0.98 5.06
N PHE A 65 3.67 1.95 5.98
CA PHE A 65 2.39 2.37 6.55
C PHE A 65 1.45 2.93 5.49
N ALA A 66 1.95 3.75 4.57
CA ALA A 66 1.16 4.31 3.49
C ALA A 66 0.67 3.24 2.52
N GLY A 67 1.50 2.25 2.17
CA GLY A 67 1.13 1.13 1.33
C GLY A 67 0.06 0.24 1.95
N LEU A 68 0.18 -0.08 3.23
CA LEU A 68 -0.84 -0.83 3.95
C LEU A 68 -2.13 -0.01 4.14
N ALA A 69 -2.03 1.28 4.44
CA ALA A 69 -3.19 2.19 4.50
C ALA A 69 -3.93 2.24 3.15
N ALA A 70 -3.19 2.31 2.03
CA ALA A 70 -3.77 2.28 0.70
C ALA A 70 -4.59 1.00 0.43
N THR A 71 -4.22 -0.13 1.03
CA THR A 71 -4.99 -1.39 0.88
C THR A 71 -6.29 -1.35 1.64
N GLY A 72 -6.28 -0.85 2.88
CA GLY A 72 -7.50 -0.62 3.65
C GLY A 72 -8.45 0.34 2.92
N LEU A 73 -7.93 1.45 2.39
CA LEU A 73 -8.72 2.40 1.59
C LEU A 73 -9.29 1.75 0.32
N PHE A 74 -8.48 0.93 -0.38
CA PHE A 74 -8.93 0.19 -1.55
C PHE A 74 -10.05 -0.80 -1.23
N GLU A 75 -9.94 -1.55 -0.13
CA GLU A 75 -10.94 -2.53 0.29
C GLU A 75 -12.23 -1.87 0.76
N ILE A 76 -12.15 -0.69 1.40
CA ILE A 76 -13.33 0.12 1.75
C ILE A 76 -14.09 0.57 0.49
N GLY A 77 -13.36 1.09 -0.51
CA GLY A 77 -13.97 1.56 -1.76
C GLY A 77 -14.50 0.44 -2.65
N ASN A 78 -14.01 -0.79 -2.47
CA ASN A 78 -14.31 -1.93 -3.33
C ASN A 78 -14.90 -3.08 -2.50
N LYS A 79 -16.09 -2.83 -1.93
CA LYS A 79 -16.81 -3.77 -1.07
C LYS A 79 -16.97 -5.11 -1.79
N ARG A 80 -16.36 -6.15 -1.25
CA ARG A 80 -16.62 -7.54 -1.65
C ARG A 80 -17.55 -8.17 -0.64
N GLU A 81 -18.66 -8.71 -1.11
CA GLU A 81 -19.36 -9.77 -0.39
C GLU A 81 -18.59 -11.08 -0.62
N GLY A 82 -18.05 -11.69 0.44
CA GLY A 82 -17.36 -12.99 0.39
C GLY A 82 -16.04 -13.06 1.17
N ASN A 83 -15.84 -14.18 1.88
CA ASN A 83 -14.64 -14.46 2.68
C ASN A 83 -13.44 -14.89 1.80
N THR A 84 -12.24 -14.51 2.20
CA THR A 84 -10.97 -14.76 1.48
C THR A 84 -10.44 -16.19 1.64
N LYS A 85 -11.06 -16.99 2.51
CA LYS A 85 -10.83 -18.43 2.66
C LYS A 85 -12.13 -19.16 2.35
N GLU A 86 -12.10 -20.07 1.38
CA GLU A 86 -13.12 -21.12 1.26
C GLU A 86 -12.93 -22.09 2.44
N ASP A 87 -13.99 -22.30 3.23
CA ASP A 87 -14.09 -23.47 4.10
C ASP A 87 -14.27 -24.68 3.19
N ASN A 88 -13.20 -25.43 2.97
CA ASN A 88 -13.30 -26.78 2.40
C ASN A 88 -13.89 -27.71 3.49
N ASN A 89 -15.21 -27.84 3.51
CA ASN A 89 -15.90 -28.93 4.19
C ASN A 89 -16.75 -29.68 3.16
N ASP A 90 -16.13 -30.65 2.48
CA ASP A 90 -16.78 -31.80 1.86
C ASP A 90 -16.41 -33.06 2.67
#